data_AF-A0A929UEK7-F1
#
_entry.id   AF-A0A929UEK7-F1
#
_cell.length_a   1.000
_cell.length_b   1.000
_cell.length_c   1.000
_cell.angle_alpha   90.00
_cell.angle_beta   90.00
_cell.angle_gamma   90.00
#
_symmetry.space_group_name_H-M   'P 1'
#
loop_
_entity.id
_entity.type
_entity.pdbx_description
1 polymer ?
#
loop_
_entity_poly.entity_id
_entity_poly.type
_entity_poly.pdbx_seq_one_letter_code
_entity_poly.pdbx_strand_id
1 'polypeptide(L)'
;LVPEKMLALDEQYHPDRVLIEYNGMWNFKNFALPQIWTLEQQITTIDASSFQMYFTNMKSLLAEQIRNSELILFNRCDKREDLASFKRNVKAINQKAEIVFEGAEGEIDVTLDEDLPFDLHADPIDLSGYGFGMFYLDALEHLDRYAGKRIRFTAMVLKPKDFPKNHFVPGRMAMTCCAQDMQFLGFVTEYEKADELVNKEWVLLTARVGRGHSEAYGGEGPMLFAESVKKVQQPKNPVIDFSQPV
;
A
#
# COMPACT_ATOMS: atom_id res chain seq x y z
N LEU A 1 -17.31 -27.43 -20.14
CA LEU A 1 -17.00 -26.87 -21.48
C LEU A 1 -15.95 -27.81 -22.08
N VAL A 2 -16.17 -28.38 -23.27
CA VAL A 2 -15.18 -29.28 -23.93
C VAL A 2 -14.49 -28.53 -25.08
N PRO A 3 -13.22 -28.87 -25.42
CA PRO A 3 -12.45 -28.13 -26.42
C PRO A 3 -13.16 -27.98 -27.78
N GLU A 4 -13.89 -28.99 -28.24
CA GLU A 4 -14.60 -28.95 -29.52
C GLU A 4 -15.66 -27.84 -29.55
N LYS A 5 -16.35 -27.63 -28.43
CA LYS A 5 -17.34 -26.57 -28.30
C LYS A 5 -16.67 -25.20 -28.24
N MET A 6 -15.50 -25.09 -27.60
CA MET A 6 -14.74 -23.83 -27.55
C MET A 6 -14.24 -23.43 -28.95
N LEU A 7 -13.74 -24.39 -29.74
CA LEU A 7 -13.34 -24.17 -31.13
C LEU A 7 -14.50 -23.71 -32.02
N ALA A 8 -15.67 -24.33 -31.88
CA ALA A 8 -16.85 -23.90 -32.64
C ALA A 8 -17.28 -22.47 -32.30
N LEU A 9 -17.15 -22.05 -31.04
CA LEU A 9 -17.41 -20.67 -30.62
C LEU A 9 -16.34 -19.71 -31.12
N ASP A 10 -15.07 -20.13 -31.14
CA ASP A 10 -13.96 -19.35 -31.68
C ASP A 10 -14.15 -19.05 -33.18
N GLU A 11 -14.54 -20.07 -33.96
CA GLU A 11 -14.83 -19.92 -35.39
C GLU A 11 -16.09 -19.09 -35.63
N GLN A 12 -17.09 -19.19 -34.76
CA GLN A 12 -18.34 -18.44 -34.92
C GLN A 12 -18.19 -16.95 -34.59
N TYR A 13 -17.47 -16.63 -33.53
CA TYR A 13 -17.45 -15.28 -32.96
C TYR A 13 -16.13 -14.54 -33.13
N HIS A 14 -15.05 -15.24 -33.49
CA HIS A 14 -13.71 -14.69 -33.66
C HIS A 14 -13.28 -13.76 -32.52
N PRO A 15 -13.36 -14.20 -31.24
CA PRO A 15 -13.07 -13.33 -30.11
C PRO A 15 -11.57 -13.04 -29.99
N ASP A 16 -11.22 -11.80 -29.66
CA ASP A 16 -9.84 -11.46 -29.27
C ASP A 16 -9.48 -11.98 -27.87
N ARG A 17 -10.48 -12.11 -26.99
CA ARG A 17 -10.33 -12.54 -25.59
C ARG A 17 -11.54 -13.34 -25.15
N VAL A 18 -11.31 -14.35 -24.32
CA VAL A 18 -12.37 -15.21 -23.76
C VAL A 18 -12.25 -15.19 -22.25
N LEU A 19 -13.35 -14.81 -21.58
CA LEU A 19 -13.46 -14.89 -20.13
C LEU A 19 -14.25 -16.15 -19.76
N ILE A 20 -13.68 -17.00 -18.91
CA ILE A 20 -14.31 -18.25 -18.48
C ILE A 20 -14.54 -18.17 -16.97
N GLU A 21 -15.79 -18.04 -16.56
CA GLU A 21 -16.16 -18.26 -15.17
C GLU A 21 -16.10 -19.76 -14.86
N TYR A 22 -15.30 -20.12 -13.86
CA TYR A 22 -15.09 -21.49 -13.46
C TYR A 22 -15.59 -21.73 -12.04
N ASN A 23 -16.53 -22.66 -11.89
CA ASN A 23 -17.06 -22.99 -10.57
C ASN A 23 -15.97 -23.66 -9.71
N GLY A 24 -15.74 -23.15 -8.51
CA GLY A 24 -14.70 -23.63 -7.61
C GLY A 24 -14.83 -25.10 -7.15
N MET A 25 -16.00 -25.71 -7.31
CA MET A 25 -16.24 -27.13 -6.99
C MET A 25 -15.91 -28.08 -8.14
N TRP A 26 -15.62 -27.56 -9.34
CA TRP A 26 -15.31 -28.39 -10.50
C TRP A 26 -13.85 -28.82 -10.50
N ASN A 27 -13.59 -30.04 -10.97
CA ASN A 27 -12.23 -30.57 -11.02
C ASN A 27 -11.43 -29.92 -12.18
N PHE A 28 -10.61 -28.92 -11.84
CA PHE A 28 -9.78 -28.19 -12.79
C PHE A 28 -8.78 -29.08 -13.55
N LYS A 29 -8.42 -30.28 -13.03
CA LYS A 29 -7.51 -31.20 -13.73
C LYS A 29 -8.06 -31.70 -15.07
N ASN A 30 -9.38 -31.71 -15.21
CA ASN A 30 -10.06 -32.13 -16.43
C ASN A 30 -10.36 -30.94 -17.36
N PHE A 31 -10.02 -29.72 -16.94
CA PHE A 31 -10.20 -28.54 -17.75
C PHE A 31 -9.09 -28.47 -18.80
N ALA A 32 -9.48 -28.50 -20.07
CA ALA A 32 -8.57 -28.43 -21.20
C ALA A 32 -9.01 -27.30 -22.13
N LEU A 33 -8.06 -26.44 -22.48
CA LEU A 33 -8.23 -25.42 -23.49
C LEU A 33 -7.94 -26.00 -24.89
N PRO A 34 -8.55 -25.47 -25.96
CA PRO A 34 -8.14 -25.76 -27.33
C PRO A 34 -6.65 -25.44 -27.54
N GLN A 35 -5.98 -26.19 -28.41
CA GLN A 35 -4.54 -25.98 -28.67
C GLN A 35 -4.20 -24.59 -29.23
N ILE A 36 -5.17 -23.93 -29.86
CA ILE A 36 -5.00 -22.57 -30.41
C ILE A 36 -5.16 -21.47 -29.35
N TRP A 37 -5.66 -21.80 -28.16
CA TRP A 37 -5.85 -20.85 -27.06
C TRP A 37 -4.68 -20.94 -26.09
N THR A 38 -4.30 -19.79 -25.53
CA THR A 38 -3.33 -19.69 -24.44
C THR A 38 -4.03 -19.17 -23.20
N LEU A 39 -3.76 -19.76 -22.04
CA LEU A 39 -4.22 -19.21 -20.77
C LEU A 39 -3.38 -17.98 -20.45
N GLU A 40 -4.00 -16.81 -20.55
CA GLU A 40 -3.31 -15.54 -20.27
C GLU A 40 -3.25 -15.23 -18.78
N GLN A 41 -4.37 -15.42 -18.07
CA GLN A 41 -4.47 -15.08 -16.65
C GLN A 41 -5.55 -15.92 -15.96
N GLN A 42 -5.26 -16.37 -14.75
CA GLN A 42 -6.19 -16.96 -13.80
C GLN A 42 -6.38 -16.00 -12.62
N ILE A 43 -7.62 -15.52 -12.48
CA ILE A 43 -8.04 -14.64 -11.38
C ILE A 43 -8.92 -15.45 -10.44
N THR A 44 -8.58 -15.48 -9.15
CA THR A 44 -9.41 -16.12 -8.12
C THR A 44 -10.03 -15.05 -7.24
N THR A 45 -11.36 -15.01 -7.21
CA THR A 45 -12.12 -14.14 -6.31
C THR A 45 -12.53 -14.91 -5.06
N ILE A 46 -12.33 -14.33 -3.89
CA ILE A 46 -12.60 -14.96 -2.59
C ILE A 46 -13.45 -14.02 -1.74
N ASP A 47 -14.54 -14.53 -1.19
CA ASP A 47 -15.27 -13.84 -0.13
C ASP A 47 -14.53 -13.93 1.20
N ALA A 48 -14.00 -12.80 1.66
CA ALA A 48 -13.25 -12.70 2.92
C ALA A 48 -14.06 -13.16 4.13
N SER A 49 -15.39 -13.00 4.12
CA SER A 49 -16.26 -13.42 5.23
C SER A 49 -16.31 -14.93 5.43
N SER A 50 -16.06 -15.70 4.37
CA SER A 50 -16.12 -17.16 4.39
C SER A 50 -14.75 -17.84 4.28
N PHE A 51 -13.70 -17.09 3.91
CA PHE A 51 -12.38 -17.64 3.62
C PHE A 51 -11.83 -18.52 4.74
N GLN A 52 -11.85 -18.06 6.00
CA GLN A 52 -11.28 -18.82 7.11
C GLN A 52 -11.93 -20.20 7.28
N MET A 53 -13.25 -20.28 7.09
CA MET A 53 -14.00 -21.53 7.15
C MET A 53 -13.59 -22.47 6.02
N TYR A 54 -13.50 -21.98 4.79
CA TYR A 54 -13.06 -22.77 3.62
C TYR A 54 -11.60 -23.18 3.73
N PHE A 55 -10.73 -22.29 4.19
CA PHE A 55 -9.30 -22.57 4.37
C PHE A 55 -9.07 -23.64 5.44
N THR A 56 -9.89 -23.66 6.49
CA THR A 56 -9.79 -24.65 7.57
C THR A 56 -10.36 -26.01 7.15
N ASN A 57 -11.55 -26.04 6.56
CA ASN A 57 -12.29 -27.27 6.32
C ASN A 57 -12.11 -27.85 4.90
N MET A 58 -11.75 -27.01 3.93
CA MET A 58 -11.65 -27.35 2.50
C MET A 58 -10.31 -26.90 1.90
N LYS A 59 -9.25 -26.89 2.71
CA LYS A 59 -7.91 -26.39 2.33
C LYS A 59 -7.41 -26.95 1.01
N SER A 60 -7.60 -28.24 0.75
CA SER A 60 -7.12 -28.88 -0.48
C SER A 60 -7.77 -28.31 -1.73
N LEU A 61 -9.09 -28.08 -1.69
CA LEU A 61 -9.84 -27.54 -2.83
C LEU A 61 -9.45 -26.08 -3.08
N LEU A 62 -9.41 -25.29 -2.01
CA LEU A 62 -9.00 -23.89 -2.07
C LEU A 62 -7.55 -23.73 -2.56
N ALA A 63 -6.65 -24.62 -2.13
CA ALA A 63 -5.27 -24.62 -2.58
C ALA A 63 -5.14 -24.91 -4.08
N GLU A 64 -6.00 -25.73 -4.68
CA GLU A 64 -6.00 -25.98 -6.12
C GLU A 64 -6.42 -24.72 -6.92
N GLN A 65 -7.39 -23.96 -6.40
CA GLN A 65 -7.81 -22.69 -7.00
C GLN A 65 -6.72 -21.61 -6.90
N ILE A 66 -6.05 -21.53 -5.75
CA ILE A 66 -5.06 -20.48 -5.45
C ILE A 66 -3.72 -20.70 -6.17
N ARG A 67 -3.27 -21.96 -6.31
CA ARG A 67 -1.87 -22.28 -6.66
C ARG A 67 -1.35 -21.66 -7.96
N ASN A 68 -2.21 -21.57 -8.97
CA ASN A 68 -1.83 -21.08 -10.30
C ASN A 68 -2.40 -19.68 -10.58
N SER A 69 -3.11 -19.06 -9.63
CA SER A 69 -3.67 -17.74 -9.85
C SER A 69 -2.57 -16.68 -9.83
N GLU A 70 -2.57 -15.80 -10.83
CA GLU A 70 -1.72 -14.62 -10.85
C GLU A 70 -2.29 -13.53 -9.94
N LEU A 71 -3.62 -13.39 -9.90
CA LEU A 71 -4.32 -12.42 -9.06
C LEU A 71 -5.34 -13.11 -8.17
N ILE A 72 -5.31 -12.78 -6.88
CA ILE A 72 -6.27 -13.24 -5.88
C ILE A 72 -6.93 -12.03 -5.25
N LEU A 73 -8.22 -11.87 -5.55
CA LEU A 73 -9.03 -10.74 -5.10
C LEU A 73 -9.90 -11.20 -3.93
N PHE A 74 -9.65 -10.67 -2.75
CA PHE A 74 -10.56 -10.80 -1.62
C PHE A 74 -11.56 -9.65 -1.66
N ASN A 75 -12.86 -9.95 -1.65
CA ASN A 75 -13.89 -8.93 -1.55
C ASN A 75 -14.56 -8.93 -0.16
N ARG A 76 -15.29 -7.84 0.14
CA ARG A 76 -15.98 -7.61 1.42
C ARG A 76 -15.00 -7.56 2.60
N CYS A 77 -13.88 -6.87 2.40
CA CYS A 77 -12.78 -6.76 3.36
C CYS A 77 -12.98 -5.65 4.40
N ASP A 78 -14.11 -4.95 4.40
CA ASP A 78 -14.35 -3.78 5.25
C ASP A 78 -14.12 -4.08 6.73
N LYS A 79 -13.24 -3.29 7.36
CA LYS A 79 -12.97 -3.31 8.81
C LYS A 79 -12.56 -4.68 9.35
N ARG A 80 -11.87 -5.49 8.54
CA ARG A 80 -11.37 -6.82 8.94
C ARG A 80 -9.94 -6.74 9.46
N GLU A 81 -9.71 -7.33 10.63
CA GLU A 81 -8.37 -7.42 11.26
C GLU A 81 -7.59 -8.66 10.81
N ASP A 82 -8.24 -9.62 10.15
CA ASP A 82 -7.66 -10.91 9.77
C ASP A 82 -7.05 -10.96 8.36
N LEU A 83 -7.10 -9.86 7.59
CA LEU A 83 -6.59 -9.78 6.21
C LEU A 83 -5.10 -10.12 6.11
N ALA A 84 -4.32 -9.68 7.09
CA ALA A 84 -2.92 -10.01 7.29
C ALA A 84 -2.68 -11.54 7.36
N SER A 85 -3.47 -12.23 8.17
CA SER A 85 -3.45 -13.69 8.27
C SER A 85 -3.87 -14.36 6.96
N PHE A 86 -4.87 -13.81 6.27
CA PHE A 86 -5.33 -14.33 4.98
C PHE A 86 -4.24 -14.24 3.92
N LYS A 87 -3.57 -13.08 3.83
CA LYS A 87 -2.42 -12.89 2.93
C LYS A 87 -1.34 -13.93 3.18
N ARG A 88 -0.94 -14.14 4.45
CA ARG A 88 0.05 -15.16 4.82
C ARG A 88 -0.38 -16.58 4.45
N ASN A 89 -1.64 -16.92 4.70
CA ASN A 89 -2.23 -18.22 4.34
C ASN A 89 -2.19 -18.49 2.83
N VAL A 90 -2.51 -17.46 2.02
CA VAL A 90 -2.43 -17.54 0.56
C VAL A 90 -0.98 -17.61 0.08
N LYS A 91 -0.10 -16.76 0.59
CA LYS A 91 1.34 -16.74 0.22
C LYS A 91 2.06 -18.04 0.58
N ALA A 92 1.61 -18.75 1.61
CA ALA A 92 2.11 -20.09 1.94
C ALA A 92 1.80 -21.15 0.85
N ILE A 93 0.74 -20.93 0.05
CA ILE A 93 0.34 -21.81 -1.05
C ILE A 93 0.88 -21.28 -2.39
N ASN A 94 0.80 -19.98 -2.63
CA ASN A 94 1.22 -19.30 -3.85
C ASN A 94 1.98 -18.01 -3.51
N GLN A 95 3.31 -18.08 -3.53
CA GLN A 95 4.17 -16.93 -3.24
C GLN A 95 4.11 -15.85 -4.33
N LYS A 96 3.80 -16.22 -5.57
CA LYS A 96 3.85 -15.35 -6.75
C LYS A 96 2.56 -14.56 -6.98
N ALA A 97 1.42 -15.03 -6.49
CA ALA A 97 0.14 -14.34 -6.65
C ALA A 97 0.19 -12.91 -6.11
N GLU A 98 -0.32 -11.97 -6.87
CA GLU A 98 -0.74 -10.66 -6.37
C GLU A 98 -2.03 -10.84 -5.56
N ILE A 99 -2.10 -10.21 -4.39
CA ILE A 99 -3.25 -10.33 -3.49
C ILE A 99 -3.80 -8.93 -3.28
N VAL A 100 -5.08 -8.76 -3.61
CA VAL A 100 -5.80 -7.49 -3.53
C VAL A 100 -6.96 -7.66 -2.55
N PHE A 101 -7.16 -6.68 -1.67
CA PHE A 101 -8.30 -6.62 -0.77
C PHE A 101 -9.23 -5.50 -1.22
N GLU A 102 -10.52 -5.82 -1.34
CA GLU A 102 -11.56 -4.94 -1.84
C GLU A 102 -12.68 -4.84 -0.79
N GLY A 103 -13.09 -3.61 -0.48
CA GLY A 103 -14.27 -3.31 0.33
C GLY A 103 -15.57 -3.69 -0.37
N ALA A 104 -16.70 -3.52 0.31
CA ALA A 104 -18.02 -3.88 -0.24
C ALA A 104 -18.42 -3.03 -1.46
N GLU A 105 -17.88 -1.81 -1.57
CA GLU A 105 -18.20 -0.83 -2.63
C GLU A 105 -17.13 -0.76 -3.73
N GLY A 106 -16.16 -1.69 -3.76
CA GLY A 106 -15.10 -1.72 -4.76
C GLY A 106 -13.85 -0.90 -4.43
N GLU A 107 -13.78 -0.33 -3.24
CA GLU A 107 -12.59 0.36 -2.74
C GLU A 107 -11.46 -0.66 -2.53
N ILE A 108 -10.31 -0.45 -3.17
CA ILE A 108 -9.16 -1.34 -3.03
C ILE A 108 -8.29 -0.85 -1.87
N ASP A 109 -8.16 -1.66 -0.82
CA ASP A 109 -7.21 -1.44 0.27
C ASP A 109 -5.92 -2.21 -0.04
N VAL A 110 -4.90 -1.48 -0.50
CA VAL A 110 -3.68 -2.07 -1.07
C VAL A 110 -2.58 -2.29 -0.02
N THR A 111 -2.68 -1.66 1.16
CA THR A 111 -1.56 -1.60 2.09
C THR A 111 -1.93 -2.21 3.43
N LEU A 112 -1.51 -3.44 3.68
CA LEU A 112 -1.57 -3.99 5.02
C LEU A 112 -0.42 -3.48 5.88
N ASP A 113 -0.59 -3.51 7.19
CA ASP A 113 0.46 -3.21 8.17
C ASP A 113 1.77 -4.01 7.88
N GLU A 114 1.63 -5.26 7.41
CA GLU A 114 2.76 -6.13 7.04
C GLU A 114 3.54 -5.66 5.80
N ASP A 115 2.94 -4.80 4.98
CA ASP A 115 3.53 -4.29 3.73
C ASP A 115 4.34 -3.01 3.95
N LEU A 116 4.22 -2.39 5.13
CA LEU A 116 4.95 -1.17 5.45
C LEU A 116 6.42 -1.48 5.76
N PRO A 117 7.37 -0.64 5.31
CA PRO A 117 8.81 -0.84 5.55
C PRO A 117 9.24 -0.44 6.98
N PHE A 118 8.30 -0.35 7.93
CA PHE A 118 8.51 0.06 9.32
C PHE A 118 7.47 -0.59 10.23
N ASP A 119 7.80 -0.71 11.52
CA ASP A 119 6.91 -1.28 12.54
C ASP A 119 5.93 -0.23 13.08
N LEU A 120 4.63 -0.39 12.76
CA LEU A 120 3.55 0.47 13.24
C LEU A 120 3.32 0.43 14.76
N HIS A 121 3.85 -0.59 15.46
CA HIS A 121 3.68 -0.77 16.89
C HIS A 121 4.85 -0.18 17.71
N ALA A 122 5.92 0.26 17.05
CA ALA A 122 7.04 0.92 17.72
C ALA A 122 6.65 2.31 18.27
N ASP A 123 7.26 2.70 19.39
CA ASP A 123 7.14 4.06 19.96
C ASP A 123 8.53 4.62 20.31
N PRO A 124 9.09 5.54 19.50
CA PRO A 124 8.53 6.06 18.24
C PRO A 124 8.68 5.06 17.08
N ILE A 125 7.82 5.17 16.05
CA ILE A 125 8.02 4.53 14.75
C ILE A 125 9.21 5.20 14.06
N ASP A 126 10.29 4.45 13.86
CA ASP A 126 11.47 4.91 13.15
C ASP A 126 11.30 4.80 11.63
N LEU A 127 11.26 5.95 10.95
CA LEU A 127 11.10 6.00 9.50
C LEU A 127 12.45 6.25 8.83
N SER A 128 12.87 5.29 8.00
CA SER A 128 13.96 5.47 7.05
C SER A 128 13.60 6.49 5.95
N GLY A 129 14.51 6.76 5.01
CA GLY A 129 14.16 7.62 3.86
C GLY A 129 12.97 7.08 3.07
N TYR A 130 13.04 5.82 2.64
CA TYR A 130 11.95 5.14 1.94
C TYR A 130 10.71 4.97 2.83
N GLY A 131 10.92 4.63 4.11
CA GLY A 131 9.82 4.51 5.08
C GLY A 131 9.07 5.82 5.30
N PHE A 132 9.76 6.96 5.31
CA PHE A 132 9.10 8.27 5.34
C PHE A 132 8.28 8.53 4.08
N GLY A 133 8.76 8.12 2.91
CA GLY A 133 8.00 8.22 1.65
C GLY A 133 6.71 7.41 1.68
N MET A 134 6.78 6.15 2.11
CA MET A 134 5.60 5.29 2.27
C MET A 134 4.62 5.83 3.33
N PHE A 135 5.15 6.25 4.48
CA PHE A 135 4.34 6.92 5.51
C PHE A 135 3.66 8.18 4.97
N TYR A 136 4.36 8.99 4.17
CA TYR A 136 3.80 10.22 3.62
C TYR A 136 2.60 9.94 2.73
N LEU A 137 2.71 8.97 1.81
CA LEU A 137 1.63 8.61 0.90
C LEU A 137 0.46 7.97 1.64
N ASP A 138 0.74 6.98 2.50
CA ASP A 138 -0.29 6.24 3.23
C ASP A 138 -1.07 7.13 4.21
N ALA A 139 -0.39 8.05 4.92
CA ALA A 139 -1.03 8.93 5.88
C ALA A 139 -1.94 10.01 5.27
N LEU A 140 -1.84 10.28 3.96
CA LEU A 140 -2.76 11.19 3.27
C LEU A 140 -4.16 10.57 3.11
N GLU A 141 -4.23 9.25 2.93
CA GLU A 141 -5.48 8.51 2.73
C GLU A 141 -5.96 7.82 4.02
N HIS A 142 -5.02 7.32 4.82
CA HIS A 142 -5.27 6.48 6.01
C HIS A 142 -4.74 7.11 7.30
N LEU A 143 -4.98 8.40 7.52
CA LEU A 143 -4.49 9.12 8.71
C LEU A 143 -4.84 8.43 10.04
N ASP A 144 -5.99 7.77 10.13
CA ASP A 144 -6.42 7.06 11.35
C ASP A 144 -5.47 5.93 11.77
N ARG A 145 -4.71 5.35 10.82
CA ARG A 145 -3.66 4.37 11.11
C ARG A 145 -2.53 4.97 11.96
N TYR A 146 -2.28 6.26 11.82
CA TYR A 146 -1.13 6.94 12.43
C TYR A 146 -1.51 7.93 13.53
N ALA A 147 -2.76 8.41 13.57
CA ALA A 147 -3.23 9.40 14.53
C ALA A 147 -2.88 9.01 15.97
N GLY A 148 -2.25 9.93 16.70
CA GLY A 148 -1.82 9.73 18.08
C GLY A 148 -0.48 8.99 18.25
N LYS A 149 0.06 8.34 17.21
CA LYS A 149 1.36 7.66 17.27
C LYS A 149 2.52 8.66 17.20
N ARG A 150 3.67 8.24 17.73
CA ARG A 150 4.93 9.01 17.67
C ARG A 150 5.80 8.47 16.55
N ILE A 151 6.31 9.35 15.71
CA ILE A 151 7.21 9.02 14.61
C ILE A 151 8.56 9.69 14.81
N ARG A 152 9.62 9.08 14.31
CA ARG A 152 10.97 9.63 14.30
C ARG A 152 11.62 9.48 12.94
N PHE A 153 12.09 10.59 12.36
CA PHE A 153 12.70 10.59 11.03
C PHE A 153 13.66 11.75 10.82
N THR A 154 14.56 11.59 9.86
CA THR A 154 15.48 12.66 9.43
C THR A 154 14.86 13.42 8.26
N ALA A 155 14.77 14.74 8.37
CA ALA A 155 14.14 15.61 7.38
C ALA A 155 14.91 16.91 7.18
N MET A 156 14.73 17.50 6.00
CA MET A 156 15.13 18.86 5.70
C MET A 156 14.01 19.82 6.13
N VAL A 157 14.38 20.90 6.80
CA VAL A 157 13.47 21.96 7.22
C VAL A 157 13.14 22.86 6.04
N LEU A 158 11.86 23.03 5.72
CA LEU A 158 11.38 24.15 4.91
C LEU A 158 10.58 25.14 5.76
N LYS A 159 10.89 26.43 5.59
CA LYS A 159 10.17 27.56 6.19
C LYS A 159 9.68 28.50 5.09
N PRO A 160 8.46 28.30 4.56
CA PRO A 160 7.84 29.27 3.67
C PRO A 160 7.70 30.64 4.36
N LYS A 161 7.81 31.74 3.62
CA LYS A 161 7.80 33.10 4.20
C LYS A 161 6.49 33.45 4.90
N ASP A 162 5.39 32.87 4.45
CA ASP A 162 4.03 33.17 4.92
C ASP A 162 3.52 32.17 5.97
N PHE A 163 4.37 31.24 6.44
CA PHE A 163 3.99 30.29 7.48
C PHE A 163 3.93 30.94 8.87
N PRO A 164 3.03 30.48 9.76
CA PRO A 164 3.01 30.93 11.15
C PRO A 164 4.37 30.68 11.83
N LYS A 165 4.76 31.55 12.77
CA LYS A 165 6.09 31.49 13.43
C LYS A 165 6.40 30.17 14.12
N ASN A 166 5.39 29.53 14.68
CA ASN A 166 5.49 28.23 15.35
C ASN A 166 5.34 27.04 14.39
N HIS A 167 5.44 27.25 13.08
CA HIS A 167 5.25 26.20 12.08
C HIS A 167 6.45 26.10 11.13
N PHE A 168 6.71 24.88 10.69
CA PHE A 168 7.66 24.56 9.63
C PHE A 168 7.24 23.29 8.91
N VAL A 169 7.89 22.96 7.80
CA VAL A 169 7.63 21.75 7.02
C VAL A 169 8.89 20.87 6.98
N PRO A 170 9.04 19.90 7.89
CA PRO A 170 10.03 18.84 7.76
C PRO A 170 9.64 17.90 6.61
N GLY A 171 10.61 17.60 5.76
CA GLY A 171 10.34 16.71 4.63
C GLY A 171 11.60 16.22 3.92
N ARG A 172 11.38 15.52 2.82
CA ARG A 172 12.43 14.97 1.96
C ARG A 172 12.10 15.26 0.52
N MET A 173 13.14 15.48 -0.29
CA MET A 173 12.97 15.43 -1.74
C MET A 173 12.69 13.99 -2.14
N ALA A 174 11.76 13.78 -3.06
CA ALA A 174 11.43 12.48 -3.60
C ALA A 174 11.47 12.52 -5.13
N MET A 175 11.92 11.41 -5.71
CA MET A 175 11.94 11.13 -7.14
C MET A 175 10.87 10.08 -7.41
N THR A 176 9.83 10.46 -8.14
CA THR A 176 8.65 9.63 -8.42
C THR A 176 8.83 8.83 -9.70
N CYS A 177 9.21 9.48 -10.80
CA CYS A 177 9.32 8.84 -12.13
C CYS A 177 10.70 9.02 -12.80
N CYS A 178 11.32 10.19 -12.66
CA CYS A 178 12.62 10.51 -13.27
C CYS A 178 13.37 11.54 -12.41
N ALA A 179 14.69 11.67 -12.57
CA ALA A 179 15.50 12.67 -11.84
C ALA A 179 15.08 14.14 -12.07
N GLN A 180 14.29 14.40 -13.12
CA GLN A 180 13.72 15.72 -13.42
C GLN A 180 12.38 15.99 -12.72
N ASP A 181 11.71 14.96 -12.19
CA ASP A 181 10.44 15.04 -11.47
C ASP A 181 10.69 14.87 -9.96
N MET A 182 11.25 15.93 -9.37
CA MET A 182 11.55 15.98 -7.94
C MET A 182 10.49 16.78 -7.20
N GLN A 183 9.87 16.17 -6.20
CA GLN A 183 8.89 16.82 -5.33
C GLN A 183 9.38 16.85 -3.89
N PHE A 184 8.95 17.84 -3.12
CA PHE A 184 9.23 17.88 -1.70
C PHE A 184 8.04 17.30 -0.93
N LEU A 185 8.25 16.15 -0.29
CA LEU A 185 7.26 15.50 0.55
C LEU A 185 7.45 15.93 1.99
N GLY A 186 6.45 16.57 2.58
CA GLY A 186 6.54 17.05 3.95
C GLY A 186 5.18 17.38 4.56
N PHE A 187 5.10 17.29 5.88
CA PHE A 187 3.89 17.62 6.64
C PHE A 187 4.04 18.96 7.34
N VAL A 188 2.96 19.73 7.41
CA VAL A 188 2.95 20.91 8.27
C VAL A 188 3.16 20.46 9.73
N THR A 189 4.13 21.07 10.39
CA THR A 189 4.55 20.69 11.73
C THR A 189 4.52 21.89 12.67
N GLU A 190 3.80 21.76 13.77
CA GLU A 190 3.81 22.73 14.86
C GLU A 190 5.00 22.47 15.80
N TYR A 191 5.73 23.53 16.13
CA TYR A 191 6.85 23.51 17.07
C TYR A 191 7.09 24.90 17.66
N GLU A 192 7.07 25.01 18.99
CA GLU A 192 7.27 26.29 19.70
C GLU A 192 8.59 26.99 19.35
N LYS A 193 9.64 26.22 19.07
CA LYS A 193 10.98 26.73 18.71
C LYS A 193 11.25 26.69 17.21
N ALA A 194 10.21 26.70 16.37
CA ALA A 194 10.38 26.73 14.92
C ALA A 194 11.18 27.96 14.45
N ASP A 195 11.14 29.09 15.18
CA ASP A 195 11.94 30.29 14.91
C ASP A 195 13.46 30.06 15.01
N GLU A 196 13.92 29.10 15.83
CA GLU A 196 15.34 28.73 15.95
C GLU A 196 15.85 27.89 14.76
N LEU A 197 14.94 27.40 13.93
CA LEU A 197 15.26 26.58 12.77
C LEU A 197 15.62 27.45 11.55
N VAL A 198 16.66 26.99 10.84
CA VAL A 198 17.19 27.57 9.62
C VAL A 198 16.65 26.80 8.42
N ASN A 199 16.17 27.52 7.41
CA ASN A 199 15.67 26.92 6.18
C ASN A 199 16.77 26.06 5.51
N LYS A 200 16.37 24.88 5.03
CA LYS A 200 17.22 23.83 4.43
C LYS A 200 18.21 23.14 5.36
N GLU A 201 18.14 23.37 6.68
CA GLU A 201 18.93 22.57 7.62
C GLU A 201 18.32 21.17 7.81
N TRP A 202 19.15 20.22 8.22
CA TRP A 202 18.73 18.84 8.46
C TRP A 202 18.51 18.59 9.94
N VAL A 203 17.39 17.95 10.26
CA VAL A 203 16.98 17.65 11.63
C VAL A 203 16.53 16.21 11.78
N LEU A 204 16.83 15.62 12.93
CA LEU A 204 16.16 14.44 13.44
C LEU A 204 14.95 14.92 14.25
N LEU A 205 13.76 14.66 13.71
CA LEU A 205 12.48 15.03 14.31
C LEU A 205 11.88 13.82 15.02
N THR A 206 11.39 14.03 16.24
CA THR A 206 10.37 13.18 16.86
C THR A 206 9.11 13.99 17.03
N ALA A 207 7.99 13.49 16.50
CA ALA A 207 6.71 14.19 16.51
C ALA A 207 5.55 13.21 16.73
N ARG A 208 4.44 13.74 17.24
CA ARG A 208 3.16 13.02 17.27
C ARG A 208 2.36 13.34 16.01
N VAL A 209 1.77 12.33 15.40
CA VAL A 209 0.87 12.50 14.26
C VAL A 209 -0.52 12.86 14.77
N GLY A 210 -1.16 13.83 14.13
CA GLY A 210 -2.55 14.18 14.42
C GLY A 210 -3.24 14.81 13.21
N ARG A 211 -4.43 15.34 13.47
CA ARG A 211 -5.25 16.06 12.48
C ARG A 211 -5.09 17.56 12.68
N GLY A 212 -4.97 18.30 11.59
CA GLY A 212 -4.86 19.74 11.61
C GLY A 212 -5.36 20.37 10.33
N HIS A 213 -5.77 21.64 10.40
CA HIS A 213 -6.17 22.39 9.22
C HIS A 213 -4.95 23.01 8.54
N SER A 214 -4.83 22.84 7.22
CA SER A 214 -3.80 23.53 6.44
C SER A 214 -4.31 23.89 5.06
N GLU A 215 -4.00 25.11 4.61
CA GLU A 215 -4.25 25.54 3.24
C GLU A 215 -3.56 24.64 2.20
N ALA A 216 -2.42 24.02 2.56
CA ALA A 216 -1.72 23.09 1.68
C ALA A 216 -2.54 21.82 1.38
N TYR A 217 -3.44 21.43 2.28
CA TYR A 217 -4.34 20.30 2.10
C TYR A 217 -5.74 20.71 1.59
N GLY A 218 -5.99 22.02 1.42
CA GLY A 218 -7.32 22.53 1.07
C GLY A 218 -8.39 22.25 2.16
N GLY A 219 -7.98 21.95 3.39
CA GLY A 219 -8.88 21.44 4.42
C GLY A 219 -8.17 20.85 5.65
N GLU A 220 -8.86 19.91 6.32
CA GLU A 220 -8.31 19.10 7.41
C GLU A 220 -7.44 17.97 6.82
N GLY A 221 -6.26 17.76 7.40
CA GLY A 221 -5.32 16.74 6.94
C GLY A 221 -4.29 16.35 8.00
N PRO A 222 -3.33 15.49 7.66
CA PRO A 222 -2.27 15.08 8.56
C PRO A 222 -1.36 16.24 8.95
N MET A 223 -1.17 16.42 10.26
CA MET A 223 -0.28 17.42 10.84
C MET A 223 0.62 16.75 11.88
N LEU A 224 1.83 17.28 12.06
CA LEU A 224 2.76 16.79 13.07
C LEU A 224 2.89 17.79 14.21
N PHE A 225 2.99 17.28 15.43
CA PHE A 225 3.26 18.07 16.63
C PHE A 225 4.65 17.68 17.13
N ALA A 226 5.64 18.55 16.91
CA ALA A 226 7.03 18.25 17.21
C ALA A 226 7.28 18.20 18.72
N GLU A 227 7.84 17.09 19.19
CA GLU A 227 8.25 16.90 20.58
C GLU A 227 9.76 17.16 20.76
N SER A 228 10.57 16.82 19.76
CA SER A 228 12.02 17.03 19.77
C SER A 228 12.55 17.26 18.37
N VAL A 229 13.34 18.32 18.20
CA VAL A 229 14.05 18.64 16.95
C VAL A 229 15.54 18.75 17.25
N LYS A 230 16.35 17.86 16.67
CA LYS A 230 17.81 17.86 16.84
C LYS A 230 18.51 18.11 15.51
N LYS A 231 19.39 19.10 15.44
CA LYS A 231 20.20 19.35 14.23
C LYS A 231 21.11 18.15 13.96
N VAL A 232 21.14 17.71 12.71
CA VAL A 232 21.98 16.61 12.24
C VAL A 232 22.64 16.98 10.92
N GLN A 233 23.64 16.22 10.50
CA GLN A 233 24.18 16.35 9.16
C GLN A 233 23.19 15.79 8.13
N GLN A 234 23.30 16.28 6.89
CA GLN A 234 22.57 15.72 5.76
C GLN A 234 22.79 14.19 5.70
N PRO A 235 21.72 13.38 5.55
CA PRO A 235 21.86 11.94 5.41
C PRO A 235 22.54 11.58 4.10
N LYS A 236 23.22 10.43 4.07
CA LYS A 236 23.91 9.91 2.86
C LYS A 236 22.99 9.88 1.63
N ASN A 237 21.73 9.52 1.84
CA ASN A 237 20.69 9.48 0.81
C ASN A 237 19.67 10.59 1.08
N PRO A 238 19.90 11.83 0.61
CA PRO A 238 19.02 12.96 0.90
C PRO A 238 17.68 12.89 0.16
N VAL A 239 17.65 12.23 -0.99
CA VAL A 239 16.48 12.05 -1.86
C VAL A 239 15.89 10.65 -1.66
N ILE A 240 14.56 10.57 -1.62
CA ILE A 240 13.81 9.31 -1.66
C ILE A 240 13.65 8.90 -3.12
N ASP A 241 14.05 7.67 -3.44
CA ASP A 241 13.89 7.11 -4.77
C ASP A 241 12.81 6.03 -4.72
N PHE A 242 11.66 6.28 -5.35
CA PHE A 242 10.58 5.29 -5.45
C PHE A 242 10.79 4.30 -6.60
N SER A 243 11.76 4.54 -7.50
CA SER A 243 12.04 3.66 -8.64
C SER A 243 12.81 2.40 -8.28
N GLN A 244 13.39 2.35 -7.08
CA GLN A 244 14.09 1.19 -6.53
C GLN A 244 13.51 0.82 -5.17
N PRO A 245 12.49 -0.05 -5.10
CA PRO A 245 12.06 -0.61 -3.84
C PRO A 245 13.23 -1.39 -3.22
N VAL A 246 13.55 -1.08 -1.96
CA VAL A 246 14.64 -1.70 -1.18
C VAL A 246 14.30 -3.13 -0.82
#